data_AF-A0A2E4B2X2-F1
#
_entry.id   AF-A0A2E4B2X2-F1
#
_cell.length_a   1.000
_cell.length_b   1.000
_cell.length_c   1.000
_cell.angle_alpha   90.00
_cell.angle_beta   90.00
_cell.angle_gamma   90.00
#
_symmetry.space_group_name_H-M   'P 1'
#
loop_
_entity.id
_entity.type
_entity.pdbx_description
1 polymer ?
#
loop_
_entity_poly.entity_id
_entity_poly.type
_entity_poly.pdbx_seq_one_letter_code
_entity_poly.pdbx_strand_id
1 'polypeptide(L)'
;MSNRREKSPRRISAILITLMLATMSVSLASPMISASSSAKASPPGVGLNNLTVMNTTYLNGSHSYDEVSITCGTGGMQTCGSIVATGDLILTVNTLSIASGGSLIAFDSPTNTQGVGTSVTLASNFMGEGAGGAGHYGNGGDGGGLSGSQTNGGSSYGTGNETGSNGGDVFDSNGNLVSLGGNGGGRIIVYADVIDIDGDVTAIGEPGEQGYRYNNGSGNGGSGAGGGSGGSIIMLSNELTVSSTATIEADGGDGGDGADGDCVGVCIGMYDGGNGGGGGSGGSIDLRANSASNLSISTAATISAAAGSAGQAGAPYGTGTAGSSGNAGATGSTNSGTWTGWSANNSTGGGGNPPPPTTSCIGNGTSSAGTIQADILEPNDVQTSATQASMLPLYCTDLSLHTTNDVDYFEIQMITGVTYYVNITFIHATADIDAGWDTINGSFLASSGGLGNSEQMSVLATQNITTYVDVFLYQGFTTPNPNTY
;
A
#
# COMPACT_ATOMS: atom_id res chain seq x y z
N MET A 1 -83.01 33.26 -78.69
CA MET A 1 -82.15 34.29 -79.33
C MET A 1 -82.00 35.43 -78.34
N SER A 2 -80.83 36.07 -78.32
CA SER A 2 -80.51 37.28 -77.55
C SER A 2 -79.77 37.08 -76.23
N ASN A 3 -78.49 37.48 -76.29
CA ASN A 3 -77.81 38.28 -75.29
C ASN A 3 -78.75 39.17 -74.48
N ARG A 4 -78.54 39.24 -73.15
CA ARG A 4 -78.46 40.54 -72.48
C ARG A 4 -77.68 40.44 -71.17
N ARG A 5 -76.67 41.33 -71.11
CA ARG A 5 -75.92 41.75 -69.93
C ARG A 5 -76.88 42.32 -68.87
N GLU A 6 -76.55 42.11 -67.60
CA GLU A 6 -76.68 43.15 -66.59
C GLU A 6 -75.59 43.00 -65.53
N LYS A 7 -75.10 44.15 -65.04
CA LYS A 7 -73.82 44.35 -64.36
C LYS A 7 -74.08 44.83 -62.93
N SER A 8 -73.48 44.11 -61.97
CA SER A 8 -73.13 44.46 -60.57
C SER A 8 -74.27 44.62 -59.54
N PRO A 9 -74.05 44.13 -58.31
CA PRO A 9 -73.11 44.79 -57.40
C PRO A 9 -72.02 43.87 -56.86
N ARG A 10 -70.85 44.47 -56.66
CA ARG A 10 -69.71 43.96 -55.89
C ARG A 10 -70.17 43.32 -54.57
N ARG A 11 -69.85 42.04 -54.36
CA ARG A 11 -69.39 41.51 -53.07
C ARG A 11 -68.32 40.46 -53.32
N ILE A 12 -67.25 40.62 -52.56
CA ILE A 12 -65.94 39.98 -52.66
C ILE A 12 -66.06 38.57 -52.09
N SER A 13 -65.89 37.54 -52.92
CA SER A 13 -65.66 36.17 -52.45
C SER A 13 -64.16 35.90 -52.49
N ALA A 14 -63.54 35.97 -51.31
CA ALA A 14 -62.14 35.59 -51.11
C ALA A 14 -62.03 34.06 -51.18
N ILE A 15 -61.18 33.58 -52.07
CA ILE A 15 -60.78 32.17 -52.18
C ILE A 15 -59.82 31.92 -51.02
N LEU A 16 -60.29 31.14 -50.06
CA LEU A 16 -59.56 30.69 -48.88
C LEU A 16 -58.58 29.59 -49.32
N ILE A 17 -57.31 29.94 -49.53
CA ILE A 17 -56.22 28.98 -49.60
C ILE A 17 -55.85 28.67 -48.14
N THR A 18 -56.40 27.58 -47.61
CA THR A 18 -56.05 27.05 -46.29
C THR A 18 -54.64 26.49 -46.36
N LEU A 19 -53.69 27.27 -45.85
CA LEU A 19 -52.34 26.85 -45.53
C LEU A 19 -52.43 25.89 -44.33
N MET A 20 -52.00 24.64 -44.49
CA MET A 20 -51.79 23.72 -43.37
C MET A 20 -50.72 24.31 -42.44
N LEU A 21 -51.14 24.90 -41.33
CA LEU A 21 -50.28 25.07 -40.16
C LEU A 21 -50.22 23.71 -39.46
N ALA A 22 -49.08 23.04 -39.54
CA ALA A 22 -48.75 21.98 -38.61
C ALA A 22 -48.69 22.59 -37.21
N THR A 23 -49.63 22.21 -36.35
CA THR A 23 -49.60 22.51 -34.92
C THR A 23 -48.47 21.72 -34.30
N MET A 24 -47.28 22.30 -34.19
CA MET A 24 -46.28 21.81 -33.24
C MET A 24 -46.77 22.18 -31.84
N SER A 25 -47.31 21.19 -31.13
CA SER A 25 -47.34 21.19 -29.69
C SER A 25 -45.90 21.22 -29.19
N VAL A 26 -45.42 22.40 -28.80
CA VAL A 26 -44.17 22.53 -28.05
C VAL A 26 -44.44 21.97 -26.65
N SER A 27 -44.13 20.69 -26.49
CA SER A 27 -43.89 20.09 -25.19
C SER A 27 -42.71 20.84 -24.56
N LEU A 28 -42.99 21.69 -23.57
CA LEU A 28 -41.99 22.10 -22.58
C LEU A 28 -41.72 20.89 -21.68
N ALA A 29 -41.09 19.86 -22.25
CA ALA A 29 -40.32 18.95 -21.45
C ALA A 29 -39.08 19.74 -21.03
N SER A 30 -39.12 20.30 -19.81
CA SER A 30 -37.88 20.57 -19.09
C SER A 30 -37.01 19.33 -19.24
N PRO A 31 -35.71 19.46 -19.58
CA PRO A 31 -34.83 18.31 -19.47
C PRO A 31 -34.90 17.90 -18.00
N MET A 32 -35.58 16.78 -17.71
CA MET A 32 -35.16 15.97 -16.59
C MET A 32 -33.74 15.55 -16.95
N ILE A 33 -32.76 16.32 -16.48
CA ILE A 33 -31.47 15.76 -16.16
C ILE A 33 -31.82 14.67 -15.16
N SER A 34 -31.90 13.43 -15.65
CA SER A 34 -31.87 12.26 -14.80
C SER A 34 -30.46 12.26 -14.22
N ALA A 35 -30.25 13.02 -13.14
CA ALA A 35 -29.14 12.82 -12.24
C ALA A 35 -29.42 11.49 -11.50
N SER A 36 -29.25 10.39 -12.23
CA SER A 36 -28.88 9.11 -11.64
C SER A 36 -27.38 8.92 -11.85
N SER A 37 -26.58 9.95 -11.57
CA SER A 37 -25.26 9.69 -11.02
C SER A 37 -25.50 9.54 -9.52
N SER A 38 -25.80 8.32 -9.06
CA SER A 38 -25.38 7.99 -7.70
C SER A 38 -23.91 8.36 -7.66
N ALA A 39 -23.55 9.41 -6.93
CA ALA A 39 -22.16 9.80 -6.82
C ALA A 39 -21.41 8.54 -6.37
N LYS A 40 -20.48 8.09 -7.22
CA LYS A 40 -19.77 6.83 -6.99
C LYS A 40 -19.06 7.01 -5.66
N ALA A 41 -19.26 6.09 -4.73
CA ALA A 41 -18.54 6.15 -3.48
C ALA A 41 -17.06 5.97 -3.82
N SER A 42 -16.20 6.92 -3.45
CA SER A 42 -14.83 6.96 -3.97
C SER A 42 -13.83 7.09 -2.83
N PRO A 43 -12.67 6.42 -2.91
CA PRO A 43 -11.57 6.72 -2.03
C PRO A 43 -11.16 8.19 -2.15
N PRO A 44 -10.77 8.83 -1.05
CA PRO A 44 -10.27 10.19 -1.10
C PRO A 44 -8.93 10.25 -1.82
N GLY A 45 -8.69 11.30 -2.61
CA GLY A 45 -7.43 11.47 -3.34
C GLY A 45 -7.30 10.60 -4.60
N VAL A 46 -8.42 10.10 -5.12
CA VAL A 46 -8.48 9.38 -6.40
C VAL A 46 -8.04 10.27 -7.57
N GLY A 47 -7.31 9.69 -8.52
CA GLY A 47 -6.87 10.40 -9.71
C GLY A 47 -8.00 10.58 -10.74
N LEU A 48 -7.77 11.43 -11.74
CA LEU A 48 -8.69 11.62 -12.88
C LEU A 48 -8.29 10.84 -14.14
N ASN A 49 -7.10 10.23 -14.13
CA ASN A 49 -6.52 9.57 -15.29
C ASN A 49 -6.61 8.05 -15.17
N ASN A 50 -6.74 7.36 -16.29
CA ASN A 50 -6.73 5.89 -16.31
C ASN A 50 -5.31 5.38 -16.61
N LEU A 51 -4.96 4.22 -16.05
CA LEU A 51 -3.76 3.47 -16.33
C LEU A 51 -4.13 2.10 -16.90
N THR A 52 -3.68 1.81 -18.11
CA THR A 52 -3.79 0.46 -18.70
C THR A 52 -2.41 -0.15 -18.83
N VAL A 53 -2.22 -1.30 -18.18
CA VAL A 53 -0.95 -2.03 -18.14
C VAL A 53 -1.07 -3.29 -19.01
N MET A 54 -0.25 -3.35 -20.07
CA MET A 54 -0.17 -4.51 -20.98
C MET A 54 1.23 -5.16 -21.01
N ASN A 55 2.22 -4.53 -20.37
CA ASN A 55 3.58 -5.02 -20.20
C ASN A 55 4.04 -4.72 -18.76
N THR A 56 5.23 -5.19 -18.38
CA THR A 56 5.84 -4.82 -17.10
C THR A 56 5.98 -3.30 -16.96
N THR A 57 5.41 -2.76 -15.89
CA THR A 57 5.44 -1.35 -15.51
C THR A 57 5.94 -1.27 -14.08
N TYR A 58 6.90 -0.39 -13.82
CA TYR A 58 7.45 -0.22 -12.47
C TYR A 58 6.77 0.95 -11.77
N LEU A 59 6.18 0.70 -10.61
CA LEU A 59 5.54 1.73 -9.77
C LEU A 59 5.98 1.54 -8.32
N ASN A 60 6.47 2.62 -7.70
CA ASN A 60 6.85 2.66 -6.29
C ASN A 60 6.21 3.86 -5.60
N GLY A 61 5.89 3.74 -4.32
CA GLY A 61 5.23 4.79 -3.54
C GLY A 61 3.73 4.92 -3.84
N SER A 62 3.20 6.11 -3.65
CA SER A 62 1.77 6.40 -3.78
C SER A 62 1.41 6.86 -5.19
N HIS A 63 0.36 6.27 -5.77
CA HIS A 63 -0.18 6.61 -7.08
C HIS A 63 -1.69 6.74 -7.03
N SER A 64 -2.21 7.72 -7.75
CA SER A 64 -3.64 8.00 -7.84
C SER A 64 -4.12 7.97 -9.29
N TYR A 65 -5.11 7.14 -9.57
CA TYR A 65 -5.74 7.00 -10.90
C TYR A 65 -7.26 6.92 -10.74
N ASP A 66 -8.03 7.14 -11.80
CA ASP A 66 -9.46 6.82 -11.80
C ASP A 66 -9.62 5.29 -11.94
N GLU A 67 -9.04 4.73 -13.00
CA GLU A 67 -9.04 3.29 -13.27
C GLU A 67 -7.63 2.77 -13.47
N VAL A 68 -7.30 1.65 -12.83
CA VAL A 68 -6.09 0.85 -13.13
C VAL A 68 -6.55 -0.50 -13.66
N SER A 69 -6.15 -0.81 -14.89
CA SER A 69 -6.50 -2.06 -15.58
C SER A 69 -5.23 -2.79 -16.01
N ILE A 70 -4.94 -3.91 -15.36
CA ILE A 70 -3.85 -4.83 -15.72
C ILE A 70 -4.45 -5.89 -16.64
N THR A 71 -4.06 -5.88 -17.92
CA THR A 71 -4.73 -6.66 -18.97
C THR A 71 -3.74 -7.51 -19.76
N CYS A 72 -4.25 -8.53 -20.43
CA CYS A 72 -3.47 -9.32 -21.37
C CYS A 72 -3.75 -8.92 -22.82
N GLY A 73 -2.70 -8.88 -23.64
CA GLY A 73 -2.83 -8.64 -25.07
C GLY A 73 -3.68 -9.71 -25.75
N THR A 74 -4.47 -9.30 -26.76
CA THR A 74 -5.24 -10.23 -27.61
C THR A 74 -4.43 -10.60 -28.86
N GLY A 75 -3.99 -11.86 -28.96
CA GLY A 75 -3.22 -12.35 -30.13
C GLY A 75 -2.25 -13.49 -29.79
N GLY A 76 -1.62 -14.09 -30.82
CA GLY A 76 -0.81 -15.31 -30.73
C GLY A 76 0.50 -15.24 -29.91
N MET A 77 0.80 -14.12 -29.26
CA MET A 77 1.83 -13.98 -28.23
C MET A 77 1.18 -13.25 -27.04
N GLN A 78 0.53 -14.02 -26.17
CA GLN A 78 -0.26 -13.51 -25.04
C GLN A 78 0.71 -13.04 -23.94
N THR A 79 1.07 -11.76 -23.97
CA THR A 79 1.80 -11.09 -22.90
C THR A 79 0.78 -10.39 -22.02
N CYS A 80 0.92 -10.58 -20.71
CA CYS A 80 0.06 -9.96 -19.71
C CYS A 80 0.78 -8.81 -19.04
N GLY A 81 0.01 -7.76 -18.70
CA GLY A 81 0.50 -6.64 -17.93
C GLY A 81 0.97 -7.07 -16.54
N SER A 82 1.99 -6.40 -16.04
CA SER A 82 2.47 -6.59 -14.68
C SER A 82 2.87 -5.24 -14.09
N ILE A 83 2.42 -4.95 -12.88
CA ILE A 83 2.96 -3.84 -12.09
C ILE A 83 3.96 -4.44 -11.10
N VAL A 84 5.17 -3.90 -11.08
CA VAL A 84 6.25 -4.35 -10.20
C VAL A 84 6.72 -3.18 -9.35
N ALA A 85 6.71 -3.37 -8.03
CA ALA A 85 7.19 -2.42 -7.05
C ALA A 85 8.42 -2.96 -6.32
N THR A 86 9.39 -2.08 -6.10
CA THR A 86 10.53 -2.27 -5.21
C THR A 86 10.26 -1.44 -3.94
N GLY A 87 9.71 -2.07 -2.90
CA GLY A 87 9.28 -1.45 -1.66
C GLY A 87 7.76 -1.30 -1.57
N ASP A 88 7.31 -0.09 -1.23
CA ASP A 88 5.90 0.23 -1.04
C ASP A 88 5.18 0.49 -2.38
N LEU A 89 3.96 -0.02 -2.53
CA LEU A 89 3.04 0.35 -3.58
C LEU A 89 1.68 0.69 -2.98
N ILE A 90 1.28 1.95 -3.11
CA ILE A 90 -0.02 2.43 -2.63
C ILE A 90 -0.81 2.92 -3.85
N LEU A 91 -1.96 2.29 -4.11
CA LEU A 91 -2.86 2.67 -5.20
C LEU A 91 -4.16 3.23 -4.63
N THR A 92 -4.47 4.48 -4.98
CA THR A 92 -5.75 5.12 -4.68
C THR A 92 -6.54 5.29 -5.98
N VAL A 93 -7.57 4.45 -6.17
CA VAL A 93 -8.27 4.31 -7.45
C VAL A 93 -9.79 4.29 -7.29
N ASN A 94 -10.58 4.54 -8.34
CA ASN A 94 -11.99 4.17 -8.30
C ASN A 94 -12.16 2.69 -8.64
N THR A 95 -11.42 2.20 -9.64
CA THR A 95 -11.47 0.80 -10.05
C THR A 95 -10.07 0.23 -10.21
N LEU A 96 -9.79 -0.89 -9.54
CA LEU A 96 -8.65 -1.76 -9.86
C LEU A 96 -9.19 -3.04 -10.50
N SER A 97 -8.70 -3.38 -11.68
CA SER A 97 -8.99 -4.66 -12.34
C SER A 97 -7.69 -5.36 -12.73
N ILE A 98 -7.52 -6.60 -12.26
CA ILE A 98 -6.38 -7.45 -12.58
C ILE A 98 -6.91 -8.67 -13.34
N ALA A 99 -6.73 -8.68 -14.66
CA ALA A 99 -7.17 -9.78 -15.51
C ALA A 99 -6.39 -11.06 -15.20
N SER A 100 -6.98 -12.22 -15.54
CA SER A 100 -6.30 -13.52 -15.44
C SER A 100 -4.98 -13.51 -16.22
N GLY A 101 -3.89 -13.86 -15.55
CA GLY A 101 -2.51 -13.79 -16.07
C GLY A 101 -1.81 -12.43 -15.89
N GLY A 102 -2.53 -11.38 -15.51
CA GLY A 102 -1.96 -10.11 -15.07
C GLY A 102 -1.47 -10.18 -13.63
N SER A 103 -0.49 -9.34 -13.27
CA SER A 103 0.10 -9.38 -11.92
C SER A 103 0.38 -8.01 -11.29
N LEU A 104 0.26 -7.97 -9.97
CA LEU A 104 0.67 -6.88 -9.08
C LEU A 104 1.68 -7.41 -8.08
N ILE A 105 2.93 -7.00 -8.19
CA ILE A 105 4.07 -7.61 -7.48
C ILE A 105 4.75 -6.52 -6.66
N ALA A 106 5.01 -6.79 -5.38
CA ALA A 106 5.88 -5.96 -4.55
C ALA A 106 6.91 -6.83 -3.83
N PHE A 107 8.18 -6.53 -4.04
CA PHE A 107 9.29 -7.08 -3.26
C PHE A 107 10.06 -5.93 -2.64
N ASP A 108 10.71 -6.16 -1.51
CA ASP A 108 11.55 -5.15 -0.88
C ASP A 108 12.90 -5.75 -0.49
N SER A 109 13.95 -4.94 -0.46
CA SER A 109 15.20 -5.28 0.21
C SER A 109 15.31 -4.38 1.43
N PRO A 110 14.45 -4.59 2.42
CA PRO A 110 14.28 -3.66 3.52
C PRO A 110 15.59 -3.48 4.26
N THR A 111 15.86 -2.23 4.63
CA THR A 111 16.93 -1.89 5.59
C THR A 111 16.43 -1.94 7.03
N ASN A 112 15.19 -2.44 7.24
CA ASN A 112 14.64 -2.64 8.57
C ASN A 112 15.48 -3.69 9.32
N THR A 113 15.62 -3.50 10.64
CA THR A 113 16.39 -4.41 11.50
C THR A 113 15.48 -5.29 12.35
N GLN A 114 14.16 -5.12 12.23
CA GLN A 114 13.17 -5.89 12.97
C GLN A 114 12.95 -7.21 12.22
N GLY A 115 12.84 -8.34 12.93
CA GLY A 115 12.60 -9.64 12.31
C GLY A 115 13.63 -10.15 11.31
N VAL A 116 14.75 -9.46 11.11
CA VAL A 116 15.83 -9.95 10.26
C VAL A 116 16.37 -11.28 10.80
N GLY A 117 16.53 -12.26 9.92
CA GLY A 117 17.17 -13.53 10.23
C GLY A 117 18.64 -13.33 10.61
N THR A 118 19.12 -14.05 11.63
CA THR A 118 20.50 -13.87 12.07
C THR A 118 21.46 -14.47 11.05
N SER A 119 22.37 -13.65 10.56
CA SER A 119 23.47 -14.09 9.69
C SER A 119 24.52 -14.88 10.46
N VAL A 120 25.20 -15.80 9.78
CA VAL A 120 26.18 -16.71 10.38
C VAL A 120 27.53 -16.59 9.67
N THR A 121 28.60 -16.81 10.43
CA THR A 121 29.97 -16.87 9.89
C THR A 121 30.51 -18.27 10.09
N LEU A 122 30.85 -18.94 9.00
CA LEU A 122 31.40 -20.28 9.01
C LEU A 122 32.84 -20.29 9.54
N ALA A 123 33.22 -21.39 10.17
CA ALA A 123 34.61 -21.64 10.51
C ALA A 123 35.48 -21.85 9.25
N SER A 124 36.80 -21.85 9.40
CA SER A 124 37.74 -22.00 8.27
C SER A 124 37.65 -23.35 7.54
N ASN A 125 37.00 -24.33 8.14
CA ASN A 125 36.66 -25.62 7.54
C ASN A 125 35.24 -25.66 6.95
N PHE A 126 34.60 -24.50 6.80
CA PHE A 126 33.26 -24.32 6.23
C PHE A 126 32.13 -25.00 7.00
N MET A 127 32.42 -25.43 8.22
CA MET A 127 31.40 -25.89 9.16
C MET A 127 30.82 -24.71 9.92
N GLY A 128 29.52 -24.74 10.15
CA GLY A 128 28.80 -23.75 10.92
C GLY A 128 27.31 -23.99 10.84
N GLU A 129 26.54 -23.17 11.53
CA GLU A 129 25.09 -23.28 11.55
C GLU A 129 24.48 -22.80 10.23
N GLY A 130 23.24 -23.22 9.96
CA GLY A 130 22.41 -22.57 8.94
C GLY A 130 22.04 -21.16 9.38
N ALA A 131 21.87 -20.24 8.45
CA ALA A 131 21.37 -18.91 8.79
C ALA A 131 19.88 -18.94 9.13
N GLY A 132 19.44 -18.03 9.98
CA GLY A 132 18.03 -17.95 10.39
C GLY A 132 17.15 -17.32 9.31
N GLY A 133 15.92 -17.80 9.18
CA GLY A 133 14.89 -17.17 8.35
C GLY A 133 14.34 -15.90 9.00
N ALA A 134 13.73 -15.03 8.21
CA ALA A 134 13.17 -13.77 8.70
C ALA A 134 11.78 -13.95 9.34
N GLY A 135 11.46 -13.12 10.33
CA GLY A 135 10.13 -13.01 10.94
C GLY A 135 9.33 -11.85 10.36
N HIS A 136 8.01 -11.87 10.52
CA HIS A 136 6.99 -10.86 10.20
C HIS A 136 5.66 -11.51 10.59
N TYR A 137 4.85 -10.89 11.46
CA TYR A 137 3.68 -11.50 12.15
C TYR A 137 3.95 -12.71 13.04
N GLY A 138 4.92 -13.54 12.69
CA GLY A 138 5.44 -14.65 13.47
C GLY A 138 6.97 -14.70 13.35
N ASN A 139 7.58 -15.63 14.10
CA ASN A 139 9.03 -15.80 14.06
C ASN A 139 9.46 -16.50 12.76
N GLY A 140 10.62 -16.12 12.25
CA GLY A 140 11.33 -16.89 11.24
C GLY A 140 11.85 -18.21 11.83
N GLY A 141 12.09 -19.17 10.94
CA GLY A 141 12.64 -20.47 11.29
C GLY A 141 14.12 -20.36 11.68
N ASP A 142 14.55 -21.19 12.62
CA ASP A 142 15.95 -21.34 12.95
C ASP A 142 16.70 -22.14 11.87
N GLY A 143 17.97 -21.80 11.64
CA GLY A 143 18.87 -22.62 10.83
C GLY A 143 19.31 -23.89 11.55
N GLY A 144 19.73 -24.90 10.78
CA GLY A 144 20.17 -26.19 11.30
C GLY A 144 21.52 -26.10 12.03
N GLY A 145 21.76 -27.05 12.94
CA GLY A 145 23.03 -27.25 13.62
C GLY A 145 23.18 -26.56 14.99
N LEU A 146 22.26 -25.65 15.33
CA LEU A 146 22.28 -24.90 16.59
C LEU A 146 22.38 -25.80 17.83
N SER A 147 23.18 -25.36 18.80
CA SER A 147 23.36 -26.08 20.06
C SER A 147 22.41 -25.59 21.17
N GLY A 148 21.75 -26.52 21.86
CA GLY A 148 20.91 -26.21 23.02
C GLY A 148 19.61 -25.47 22.63
N SER A 149 19.22 -24.46 23.42
CA SER A 149 18.04 -23.60 23.16
C SER A 149 18.38 -22.31 22.41
N GLN A 150 19.44 -22.33 21.60
CA GLN A 150 19.78 -21.20 20.74
C GLN A 150 18.76 -21.08 19.61
N THR A 151 18.41 -19.83 19.29
CA THR A 151 17.55 -19.48 18.16
C THR A 151 18.28 -18.41 17.37
N ASN A 152 18.23 -18.51 16.04
CA ASN A 152 18.82 -17.54 15.13
C ASN A 152 17.81 -17.05 14.07
N GLY A 153 16.59 -17.59 14.06
CA GLY A 153 15.45 -17.06 13.31
C GLY A 153 15.05 -15.67 13.79
N GLY A 154 14.59 -14.85 12.86
CA GLY A 154 14.10 -13.50 13.12
C GLY A 154 12.88 -13.51 14.05
N SER A 155 12.81 -12.55 14.98
CA SER A 155 11.64 -12.43 15.86
C SER A 155 10.41 -11.89 15.11
N SER A 156 9.22 -12.27 15.57
CA SER A 156 7.97 -11.65 15.12
C SER A 156 8.00 -10.13 15.33
N TYR A 157 7.53 -9.40 14.33
CA TYR A 157 7.26 -7.97 14.39
C TYR A 157 6.11 -7.58 13.45
N GLY A 158 5.68 -6.32 13.53
CA GLY A 158 4.70 -5.75 12.62
C GLY A 158 3.26 -6.02 13.04
N THR A 159 2.34 -5.32 12.38
CA THR A 159 0.90 -5.35 12.65
C THR A 159 0.04 -5.44 11.39
N GLY A 160 0.63 -5.51 10.18
CA GLY A 160 -0.12 -5.69 8.93
C GLY A 160 0.14 -4.69 7.85
N ASN A 161 1.03 -3.76 8.11
CA ASN A 161 1.22 -2.57 7.30
C ASN A 161 2.70 -2.23 7.14
N GLU A 162 3.52 -3.27 7.08
CA GLU A 162 4.97 -3.18 7.00
C GLU A 162 5.47 -4.07 5.85
N THR A 163 6.66 -3.76 5.34
CA THR A 163 7.36 -4.69 4.45
C THR A 163 7.87 -5.88 5.27
N GLY A 164 8.14 -7.00 4.59
CA GLY A 164 8.77 -8.16 5.17
C GLY A 164 10.20 -7.86 5.62
N SER A 165 10.95 -8.90 5.98
CA SER A 165 12.33 -8.82 6.45
C SER A 165 13.23 -9.80 5.72
N ASN A 166 14.51 -9.49 5.72
CA ASN A 166 15.51 -10.32 5.05
C ASN A 166 15.92 -11.50 5.94
N GLY A 167 16.13 -12.64 5.29
CA GLY A 167 16.76 -13.80 5.92
C GLY A 167 18.24 -13.54 6.23
N GLY A 168 18.83 -14.40 7.05
CA GLY A 168 20.25 -14.29 7.40
C GLY A 168 21.17 -14.73 6.26
N ASP A 169 22.26 -14.00 6.09
CA ASP A 169 23.36 -14.35 5.18
C ASP A 169 24.30 -15.38 5.79
N VAL A 170 25.05 -16.07 4.93
CA VAL A 170 26.17 -16.94 5.31
C VAL A 170 27.48 -16.32 4.81
N PHE A 171 28.43 -16.12 5.73
CA PHE A 171 29.76 -15.62 5.45
C PHE A 171 30.82 -16.70 5.67
N ASP A 172 31.91 -16.69 4.90
CA ASP A 172 33.10 -17.49 5.18
C ASP A 172 33.90 -16.92 6.37
N SER A 173 34.92 -17.66 6.82
CA SER A 173 35.78 -17.23 7.94
C SER A 173 36.58 -15.94 7.71
N ASN A 174 36.66 -15.45 6.47
CA ASN A 174 37.31 -14.20 6.11
C ASN A 174 36.31 -13.03 6.01
N GLY A 175 35.01 -13.30 6.21
CA GLY A 175 33.93 -12.33 6.10
C GLY A 175 33.40 -12.14 4.67
N ASN A 176 33.73 -13.02 3.72
CA ASN A 176 33.15 -12.96 2.38
C ASN A 176 31.76 -13.60 2.38
N LEU A 177 30.79 -12.97 1.72
CA LEU A 177 29.47 -13.56 1.50
C LEU A 177 29.58 -14.82 0.63
N VAL A 178 28.98 -15.92 1.07
CA VAL A 178 28.97 -17.21 0.34
C VAL A 178 27.58 -17.71 -0.02
N SER A 179 26.57 -17.37 0.77
CA SER A 179 25.15 -17.59 0.44
C SER A 179 24.33 -16.40 0.95
N LEU A 180 23.58 -15.77 0.05
CA LEU A 180 22.72 -14.62 0.32
C LEU A 180 21.38 -15.06 0.92
N GLY A 181 20.94 -14.36 1.97
CA GLY A 181 19.61 -14.50 2.54
C GLY A 181 18.52 -14.01 1.59
N GLY A 182 17.33 -14.59 1.73
CA GLY A 182 16.16 -14.17 0.96
C GLY A 182 15.71 -12.76 1.34
N ASN A 183 15.34 -11.96 0.35
CA ASN A 183 14.74 -10.64 0.55
C ASN A 183 13.31 -10.74 1.12
N GLY A 184 12.91 -9.75 1.92
CA GLY A 184 11.53 -9.65 2.41
C GLY A 184 10.51 -9.29 1.31
N GLY A 185 9.26 -9.68 1.51
CA GLY A 185 8.16 -9.24 0.64
C GLY A 185 7.87 -7.74 0.77
N GLY A 186 7.37 -7.12 -0.30
CA GLY A 186 7.02 -5.70 -0.32
C GLY A 186 5.71 -5.36 0.41
N ARG A 187 5.25 -4.11 0.27
CA ARG A 187 3.97 -3.68 0.86
C ARG A 187 3.04 -3.15 -0.22
N ILE A 188 1.89 -3.79 -0.39
CA ILE A 188 0.84 -3.40 -1.32
C ILE A 188 -0.35 -2.87 -0.53
N ILE A 189 -0.79 -1.65 -0.84
CA ILE A 189 -2.01 -1.06 -0.31
C ILE A 189 -2.88 -0.60 -1.48
N VAL A 190 -4.13 -1.03 -1.50
CA VAL A 190 -5.12 -0.59 -2.49
C VAL A 190 -6.31 0.02 -1.77
N TYR A 191 -6.56 1.30 -2.03
CA TYR A 191 -7.78 1.99 -1.68
C TYR A 191 -8.61 2.16 -2.97
N ALA A 192 -9.76 1.50 -3.03
CA ALA A 192 -10.58 1.49 -4.25
C ALA A 192 -12.08 1.61 -3.96
N ASP A 193 -12.90 2.05 -4.92
CA ASP A 193 -14.34 1.77 -4.84
C ASP A 193 -14.59 0.30 -5.18
N VAL A 194 -14.07 -0.12 -6.34
CA VAL A 194 -14.21 -1.48 -6.87
C VAL A 194 -12.84 -2.11 -7.06
N ILE A 195 -12.66 -3.33 -6.58
CA ILE A 195 -11.51 -4.18 -6.84
C ILE A 195 -12.02 -5.49 -7.46
N ASP A 196 -11.45 -5.84 -8.61
CA ASP A 196 -11.70 -7.10 -9.30
C ASP A 196 -10.37 -7.81 -9.60
N ILE A 197 -10.20 -9.01 -9.06
CA ILE A 197 -8.97 -9.79 -9.15
C ILE A 197 -9.28 -11.14 -9.77
N ASP A 198 -8.76 -11.34 -10.99
CA ASP A 198 -8.68 -12.62 -11.69
C ASP A 198 -7.25 -13.16 -11.79
N GLY A 199 -6.25 -12.29 -11.61
CA GLY A 199 -4.82 -12.59 -11.71
C GLY A 199 -4.11 -12.65 -10.36
N ASP A 200 -2.82 -12.32 -10.37
CA ASP A 200 -1.93 -12.53 -9.23
C ASP A 200 -1.60 -11.23 -8.49
N VAL A 201 -1.62 -11.27 -7.15
CA VAL A 201 -1.15 -10.20 -6.28
C VAL A 201 -0.19 -10.78 -5.26
N THR A 202 1.07 -10.37 -5.30
CA THR A 202 2.13 -11.02 -4.51
C THR A 202 3.04 -10.04 -3.80
N ALA A 203 3.27 -10.34 -2.53
CA ALA A 203 4.24 -9.74 -1.65
C ALA A 203 5.02 -10.83 -0.91
N ILE A 204 5.42 -11.89 -1.61
CA ILE A 204 6.15 -13.02 -1.04
C ILE A 204 7.58 -12.66 -0.67
N GLY A 205 8.11 -13.32 0.35
CA GLY A 205 9.54 -13.32 0.66
C GLY A 205 10.29 -14.25 -0.29
N GLU A 206 11.52 -13.86 -0.64
CA GLU A 206 12.39 -14.65 -1.52
C GLU A 206 13.04 -15.81 -0.76
N PRO A 207 13.36 -16.93 -1.42
CA PRO A 207 14.08 -18.03 -0.81
C PRO A 207 15.54 -17.64 -0.51
N GLY A 208 16.10 -18.26 0.53
CA GLY A 208 17.53 -18.18 0.82
C GLY A 208 18.37 -19.00 -0.16
N GLU A 209 19.57 -18.54 -0.47
CA GLU A 209 20.50 -19.30 -1.31
C GLU A 209 20.94 -20.61 -0.65
N GLN A 210 21.08 -21.65 -1.48
CA GLN A 210 21.65 -22.93 -1.05
C GLN A 210 23.08 -22.75 -0.55
N GLY A 211 23.51 -23.69 0.29
CA GLY A 211 24.87 -23.73 0.78
C GLY A 211 25.89 -23.88 -0.35
N TYR A 212 26.99 -23.14 -0.22
CA TYR A 212 28.01 -23.13 -1.24
C TYR A 212 28.73 -24.50 -1.36
N ARG A 213 28.80 -25.04 -2.59
CA ARG A 213 29.66 -26.18 -2.95
C ARG A 213 30.93 -25.66 -3.63
N TYR A 214 32.11 -26.02 -3.12
CA TYR A 214 33.37 -25.63 -3.77
C TYR A 214 33.60 -26.40 -5.08
N ASN A 215 33.48 -25.71 -6.21
CA ASN A 215 33.57 -26.29 -7.55
C ASN A 215 34.96 -26.81 -7.99
N ASN A 216 36.01 -26.73 -7.14
CA ASN A 216 37.39 -27.09 -7.52
C ASN A 216 38.18 -27.86 -6.44
N GLY A 217 37.52 -28.43 -5.43
CA GLY A 217 38.22 -29.18 -4.39
C GLY A 217 37.29 -29.98 -3.49
N SER A 218 37.86 -30.99 -2.84
CA SER A 218 37.17 -31.84 -1.87
C SER A 218 37.00 -31.12 -0.54
N GLY A 219 35.80 -31.18 0.05
CA GLY A 219 35.51 -30.44 1.27
C GLY A 219 34.11 -30.67 1.83
N ASN A 220 33.90 -30.12 3.03
CA ASN A 220 32.60 -30.08 3.70
C ASN A 220 31.61 -29.24 2.91
N GLY A 221 30.33 -29.60 3.00
CA GLY A 221 29.26 -28.81 2.41
C GLY A 221 29.00 -27.53 3.20
N GLY A 222 28.82 -26.40 2.50
CA GLY A 222 28.45 -25.14 3.13
C GLY A 222 27.01 -25.11 3.63
N SER A 223 26.75 -24.26 4.62
CA SER A 223 25.40 -24.06 5.18
C SER A 223 24.53 -23.18 4.29
N GLY A 224 23.23 -23.43 4.28
CA GLY A 224 22.24 -22.64 3.55
C GLY A 224 21.86 -21.33 4.27
N ALA A 225 21.44 -20.35 3.48
CA ALA A 225 20.99 -19.04 3.95
C ALA A 225 19.51 -19.07 4.37
N GLY A 226 19.08 -18.06 5.13
CA GLY A 226 17.71 -17.96 5.61
C GLY A 226 16.75 -17.43 4.54
N GLY A 227 15.50 -17.86 4.55
CA GLY A 227 14.45 -17.30 3.70
C GLY A 227 13.95 -15.95 4.21
N GLY A 228 13.53 -15.07 3.29
CA GLY A 228 12.91 -13.79 3.61
C GLY A 228 11.44 -13.97 4.04
N SER A 229 10.91 -13.07 4.84
CA SER A 229 9.51 -13.16 5.27
C SER A 229 8.57 -12.58 4.23
N GLY A 230 7.31 -13.03 4.21
CA GLY A 230 6.26 -12.38 3.44
C GLY A 230 6.02 -10.94 3.90
N GLY A 231 5.53 -10.10 2.98
CA GLY A 231 5.21 -8.69 3.20
C GLY A 231 3.75 -8.47 3.61
N SER A 232 3.18 -7.32 3.23
CA SER A 232 1.80 -6.98 3.57
C SER A 232 0.97 -6.62 2.34
N ILE A 233 -0.25 -7.14 2.26
CA ILE A 233 -1.25 -6.81 1.23
C ILE A 233 -2.51 -6.31 1.93
N ILE A 234 -2.84 -5.04 1.74
CA ILE A 234 -4.05 -4.42 2.29
C ILE A 234 -4.93 -3.95 1.13
N MET A 235 -6.19 -4.37 1.12
CA MET A 235 -7.17 -3.93 0.14
C MET A 235 -8.45 -3.47 0.82
N LEU A 236 -8.73 -2.18 0.73
CA LEU A 236 -9.98 -1.59 1.24
C LEU A 236 -10.81 -1.09 0.07
N SER A 237 -11.98 -1.70 -0.11
CA SER A 237 -12.92 -1.25 -1.13
C SER A 237 -14.37 -1.25 -0.68
N ASN A 238 -15.25 -0.67 -1.49
CA ASN A 238 -16.68 -0.87 -1.31
C ASN A 238 -17.11 -2.21 -1.87
N GLU A 239 -16.56 -2.59 -3.03
CA GLU A 239 -16.77 -3.86 -3.69
C GLU A 239 -15.43 -4.55 -3.95
N LEU A 240 -15.33 -5.80 -3.53
CA LEU A 240 -14.16 -6.66 -3.73
C LEU A 240 -14.62 -7.99 -4.30
N THR A 241 -14.15 -8.29 -5.51
CA THR A 241 -14.30 -9.60 -6.14
C THR A 241 -12.93 -10.24 -6.31
N VAL A 242 -12.79 -11.47 -5.80
CA VAL A 242 -11.61 -12.33 -5.98
C VAL A 242 -12.09 -13.62 -6.65
N SER A 243 -11.72 -13.83 -7.90
CA SER A 243 -12.25 -14.92 -8.71
C SER A 243 -11.56 -16.26 -8.43
N SER A 244 -12.08 -17.34 -9.04
CA SER A 244 -11.52 -18.68 -8.86
C SER A 244 -10.11 -18.88 -9.43
N THR A 245 -9.61 -17.97 -10.26
CA THR A 245 -8.26 -18.05 -10.83
C THR A 245 -7.27 -17.15 -10.12
N ALA A 246 -7.75 -16.33 -9.18
CA ALA A 246 -6.92 -15.35 -8.50
C ALA A 246 -6.01 -15.98 -7.45
N THR A 247 -4.82 -15.41 -7.34
CA THR A 247 -3.81 -15.77 -6.34
C THR A 247 -3.40 -14.50 -5.59
N ILE A 248 -3.53 -14.51 -4.27
CA ILE A 248 -3.09 -13.41 -3.40
C ILE A 248 -2.15 -14.01 -2.34
N GLU A 249 -0.86 -13.68 -2.43
CA GLU A 249 0.20 -14.35 -1.67
C GLU A 249 1.10 -13.37 -0.94
N ALA A 250 1.28 -13.60 0.35
CA ALA A 250 2.29 -12.95 1.18
C ALA A 250 3.08 -14.04 1.93
N ASP A 251 3.47 -15.11 1.24
CA ASP A 251 4.16 -16.25 1.82
C ASP A 251 5.61 -15.93 2.19
N GLY A 252 6.14 -16.62 3.19
CA GLY A 252 7.56 -16.59 3.51
C GLY A 252 8.37 -17.41 2.51
N GLY A 253 9.60 -16.99 2.25
CA GLY A 253 10.54 -17.70 1.40
C GLY A 253 11.15 -18.91 2.10
N ASP A 254 11.46 -19.96 1.34
CA ASP A 254 12.10 -21.16 1.85
C ASP A 254 13.55 -20.90 2.30
N GLY A 255 14.00 -21.60 3.34
CA GLY A 255 15.42 -21.63 3.72
C GLY A 255 16.26 -22.40 2.69
N GLY A 256 17.50 -21.96 2.47
CA GLY A 256 18.40 -22.63 1.55
C GLY A 256 18.84 -24.00 2.05
N ASP A 257 18.92 -24.99 1.16
CA ASP A 257 19.44 -26.32 1.51
C ASP A 257 20.93 -26.27 1.83
N GLY A 258 21.37 -27.06 2.81
CA GLY A 258 22.78 -27.31 3.06
C GLY A 258 23.41 -28.08 1.90
N ALA A 259 24.62 -27.72 1.51
CA ALA A 259 25.35 -28.43 0.47
C ALA A 259 25.80 -29.82 0.95
N ASP A 260 25.88 -30.79 0.04
CA ASP A 260 26.53 -32.06 0.37
C ASP A 260 28.04 -31.86 0.56
N GLY A 261 28.64 -32.66 1.43
CA GLY A 261 30.09 -32.86 1.41
C GLY A 261 30.47 -33.50 0.09
N ASP A 262 31.52 -33.00 -0.55
CA ASP A 262 31.90 -33.45 -1.90
C ASP A 262 33.39 -33.78 -1.96
N CYS A 263 33.73 -34.68 -2.89
CA CYS A 263 35.10 -35.01 -3.18
C CYS A 263 35.38 -35.17 -4.67
N VAL A 264 36.34 -34.39 -5.16
CA VAL A 264 36.80 -34.43 -6.56
C VAL A 264 38.15 -35.15 -6.63
N GLY A 265 38.18 -36.32 -7.27
CA GLY A 265 39.40 -37.10 -7.51
C GLY A 265 39.56 -38.33 -6.61
N VAL A 266 40.79 -38.65 -6.20
CA VAL A 266 41.05 -39.75 -5.26
C VAL A 266 41.02 -39.23 -3.84
N CYS A 267 40.07 -39.74 -3.06
CA CYS A 267 39.71 -39.20 -1.76
C CYS A 267 39.99 -40.23 -0.66
N ILE A 268 40.80 -39.86 0.32
CA ILE A 268 40.87 -40.56 1.62
C ILE A 268 40.50 -39.51 2.65
N GLY A 269 39.25 -39.53 3.13
CA GLY A 269 38.76 -38.49 4.02
C GLY A 269 37.27 -38.59 4.30
N MET A 270 36.83 -37.75 5.22
CA MET A 270 35.44 -37.58 5.66
C MET A 270 35.09 -36.13 5.44
N TYR A 271 33.97 -35.87 4.76
CA TYR A 271 33.43 -34.51 4.64
C TYR A 271 31.99 -34.50 5.12
N ASP A 272 31.70 -33.57 6.00
CA ASP A 272 30.35 -33.41 6.54
C ASP A 272 29.47 -32.67 5.53
N GLY A 273 28.16 -32.91 5.59
CA GLY A 273 27.17 -32.12 4.89
C GLY A 273 26.89 -30.81 5.62
N GLY A 274 26.50 -29.79 4.86
CA GLY A 274 26.12 -28.48 5.38
C GLY A 274 24.76 -28.49 6.05
N ASN A 275 24.54 -27.52 6.93
CA ASN A 275 23.26 -27.32 7.61
C ASN A 275 22.29 -26.52 6.73
N GLY A 276 20.99 -26.83 6.79
CA GLY A 276 19.96 -26.09 6.07
C GLY A 276 19.62 -24.77 6.77
N GLY A 277 19.25 -23.75 5.99
CA GLY A 277 18.77 -22.47 6.50
C GLY A 277 17.34 -22.54 7.06
N GLY A 278 16.97 -21.55 7.86
CA GLY A 278 15.62 -21.39 8.36
C GLY A 278 14.68 -20.76 7.34
N GLY A 279 13.42 -21.19 7.30
CA GLY A 279 12.39 -20.61 6.44
C GLY A 279 11.89 -19.26 6.96
N GLY A 280 11.53 -18.35 6.07
CA GLY A 280 10.90 -17.08 6.43
C GLY A 280 9.47 -17.28 6.96
N SER A 281 8.99 -16.39 7.81
CA SER A 281 7.58 -16.41 8.22
C SER A 281 6.67 -15.89 7.10
N GLY A 282 5.40 -16.28 7.15
CA GLY A 282 4.37 -15.68 6.31
C GLY A 282 4.07 -14.24 6.71
N GLY A 283 3.53 -13.46 5.79
CA GLY A 283 3.20 -12.05 5.93
C GLY A 283 1.76 -11.80 6.35
N SER A 284 1.17 -10.73 5.82
CA SER A 284 -0.20 -10.35 6.15
C SER A 284 -1.03 -9.99 4.93
N ILE A 285 -2.28 -10.45 4.95
CA ILE A 285 -3.28 -10.11 3.94
C ILE A 285 -4.53 -9.64 4.67
N ASP A 286 -4.99 -8.41 4.38
CA ASP A 286 -6.27 -7.90 4.85
C ASP A 286 -7.15 -7.41 3.68
N LEU A 287 -8.29 -8.08 3.49
CA LEU A 287 -9.23 -7.85 2.40
C LEU A 287 -10.57 -7.36 2.94
N ARG A 288 -10.95 -6.11 2.64
CA ARG A 288 -12.16 -5.50 3.19
C ARG A 288 -13.08 -4.96 2.11
N ALA A 289 -14.38 -5.28 2.23
CA ALA A 289 -15.45 -4.63 1.48
C ALA A 289 -16.39 -3.85 2.41
N ASN A 290 -17.24 -2.96 1.91
CA ASN A 290 -18.14 -2.18 2.78
C ASN A 290 -19.31 -2.99 3.37
N SER A 291 -19.53 -4.20 2.86
CA SER A 291 -20.61 -5.08 3.28
C SER A 291 -20.32 -6.52 2.87
N ALA A 292 -20.96 -7.48 3.54
CA ALA A 292 -20.78 -8.90 3.23
C ALA A 292 -21.31 -9.28 1.83
N SER A 293 -22.26 -8.53 1.26
CA SER A 293 -22.76 -8.75 -0.10
C SER A 293 -21.77 -8.29 -1.17
N ASN A 294 -20.92 -7.33 -0.83
CA ASN A 294 -19.93 -6.75 -1.74
C ASN A 294 -18.54 -7.36 -1.54
N LEU A 295 -18.40 -8.32 -0.62
CA LEU A 295 -17.20 -9.12 -0.43
C LEU A 295 -17.42 -10.50 -1.08
N SER A 296 -16.96 -10.65 -2.32
CA SER A 296 -17.10 -11.89 -3.08
C SER A 296 -15.73 -12.55 -3.28
N ILE A 297 -15.37 -13.47 -2.40
CA ILE A 297 -14.14 -14.27 -2.52
C ILE A 297 -14.50 -15.70 -2.91
N SER A 298 -14.04 -16.13 -4.08
CA SER A 298 -14.21 -17.51 -4.54
C SER A 298 -13.52 -18.49 -3.60
N THR A 299 -14.18 -19.61 -3.27
CA THR A 299 -13.56 -20.70 -2.49
C THR A 299 -12.46 -21.44 -3.26
N ALA A 300 -12.32 -21.20 -4.56
CA ALA A 300 -11.25 -21.74 -5.39
C ALA A 300 -10.08 -20.76 -5.58
N ALA A 301 -10.20 -19.51 -5.09
CA ALA A 301 -9.09 -18.57 -5.06
C ALA A 301 -8.01 -19.05 -4.09
N THR A 302 -6.76 -18.74 -4.38
CA THR A 302 -5.64 -18.97 -3.46
C THR A 302 -5.38 -17.68 -2.69
N ILE A 303 -5.52 -17.72 -1.36
CA ILE A 303 -5.14 -16.62 -0.47
C ILE A 303 -4.21 -17.21 0.58
N SER A 304 -2.93 -16.86 0.53
CA SER A 304 -1.89 -17.51 1.34
C SER A 304 -0.99 -16.49 2.03
N ALA A 305 -0.74 -16.75 3.31
CA ALA A 305 0.36 -16.16 4.08
C ALA A 305 1.10 -17.29 4.81
N ALA A 306 1.41 -18.35 4.07
CA ALA A 306 2.11 -19.52 4.56
C ALA A 306 3.54 -19.19 5.00
N ALA A 307 4.07 -20.01 5.90
CA ALA A 307 5.48 -19.96 6.24
C ALA A 307 6.32 -20.58 5.11
N GLY A 308 7.52 -20.05 4.95
CA GLY A 308 8.58 -20.71 4.19
C GLY A 308 9.04 -21.99 4.88
N SER A 309 9.37 -22.98 4.05
CA SER A 309 9.87 -24.28 4.46
C SER A 309 11.30 -24.19 5.00
N ALA A 310 11.67 -25.16 5.83
CA ALA A 310 13.05 -25.33 6.25
C ALA A 310 13.94 -25.76 5.08
N GLY A 311 15.16 -25.24 5.03
CA GLY A 311 16.23 -25.80 4.22
C GLY A 311 16.64 -27.18 4.72
N GLN A 312 16.93 -28.08 3.81
CA GLN A 312 17.29 -29.45 4.12
C GLN A 312 18.77 -29.61 4.47
N ALA A 313 19.07 -30.69 5.22
CA ALA A 313 20.43 -31.09 5.51
C ALA A 313 21.18 -31.57 4.25
N GLY A 314 22.44 -31.16 4.12
CA GLY A 314 23.36 -31.75 3.17
C GLY A 314 23.79 -33.17 3.56
N ALA A 315 23.98 -34.03 2.56
CA ALA A 315 24.50 -35.37 2.76
C ALA A 315 26.01 -35.38 3.01
N PRO A 316 26.53 -36.35 3.79
CA PRO A 316 27.96 -36.49 3.99
C PRO A 316 28.66 -37.20 2.82
N TYR A 317 29.97 -36.96 2.71
CA TYR A 317 30.88 -37.80 1.93
C TYR A 317 31.67 -38.77 2.82
N GLY A 318 31.74 -40.03 2.40
CA GLY A 318 32.50 -41.07 3.10
C GLY A 318 31.91 -41.38 4.47
N THR A 319 32.73 -41.32 5.53
CA THR A 319 32.26 -41.50 6.91
C THR A 319 31.95 -40.19 7.63
N GLY A 320 31.84 -39.07 6.89
CA GLY A 320 31.38 -37.79 7.41
C GLY A 320 29.96 -37.83 7.99
N THR A 321 29.56 -36.74 8.61
CA THR A 321 28.26 -36.57 9.27
C THR A 321 27.32 -35.74 8.38
N ALA A 322 26.05 -36.15 8.29
CA ALA A 322 25.04 -35.32 7.63
C ALA A 322 24.86 -34.00 8.38
N GLY A 323 24.47 -32.95 7.65
CA GLY A 323 24.01 -31.72 8.28
C GLY A 323 22.69 -31.92 9.02
N SER A 324 22.18 -30.83 9.57
CA SER A 324 20.84 -30.74 10.16
C SER A 324 19.96 -29.84 9.30
N SER A 325 18.70 -30.23 9.09
CA SER A 325 17.71 -29.34 8.47
C SER A 325 17.41 -28.16 9.39
N GLY A 326 17.03 -27.02 8.80
CA GLY A 326 16.50 -25.89 9.55
C GLY A 326 15.08 -26.14 10.06
N ASN A 327 14.41 -25.06 10.46
CA ASN A 327 13.00 -25.04 10.81
C ASN A 327 12.22 -24.13 9.86
N ALA A 328 10.94 -24.46 9.67
CA ALA A 328 10.03 -23.59 8.94
C ALA A 328 9.74 -22.34 9.77
N GLY A 329 9.37 -21.25 9.10
CA GLY A 329 8.87 -20.05 9.77
C GLY A 329 7.50 -20.27 10.39
N ALA A 330 6.99 -19.23 11.05
CA ALA A 330 5.61 -19.17 11.49
C ALA A 330 4.69 -18.73 10.33
N THR A 331 3.47 -19.28 10.30
CA THR A 331 2.43 -18.82 9.37
C THR A 331 2.02 -17.39 9.70
N GLY A 332 1.79 -16.60 8.67
CA GLY A 332 1.30 -15.23 8.75
C GLY A 332 -0.20 -15.13 9.02
N SER A 333 -0.79 -13.98 8.67
CA SER A 333 -2.21 -13.70 8.90
C SER A 333 -2.96 -13.45 7.59
N THR A 334 -4.10 -14.12 7.42
CA THR A 334 -5.05 -13.80 6.35
C THR A 334 -6.39 -13.42 6.97
N ASN A 335 -6.83 -12.20 6.68
CA ASN A 335 -8.08 -11.65 7.17
C ASN A 335 -8.93 -11.17 5.99
N SER A 336 -10.22 -11.42 6.11
CA SER A 336 -11.21 -10.76 5.26
C SER A 336 -12.38 -10.30 6.10
N GLY A 337 -13.07 -9.25 5.67
CA GLY A 337 -14.29 -8.84 6.36
C GLY A 337 -14.86 -7.53 5.87
N THR A 338 -15.67 -6.92 6.72
CA THR A 338 -16.39 -5.68 6.39
C THR A 338 -15.77 -4.48 7.08
N TRP A 339 -15.86 -3.33 6.43
CA TRP A 339 -15.55 -2.03 7.03
C TRP A 339 -16.62 -1.00 6.63
N THR A 340 -16.51 0.26 7.06
CA THR A 340 -17.56 1.28 6.84
C THR A 340 -17.76 1.65 5.36
N GLY A 341 -16.76 1.41 4.52
CA GLY A 341 -16.78 1.81 3.13
C GLY A 341 -16.50 3.29 2.91
N TRP A 342 -16.28 3.64 1.64
CA TRP A 342 -16.26 5.02 1.18
C TRP A 342 -17.69 5.53 1.03
N SER A 343 -17.88 6.83 1.19
CA SER A 343 -19.19 7.46 1.00
C SER A 343 -19.30 8.13 -0.38
N ALA A 344 -20.52 8.22 -0.90
CA ALA A 344 -20.85 8.82 -2.19
C ALA A 344 -20.41 10.29 -2.34
N ASN A 345 -20.10 10.99 -1.24
CA ASN A 345 -19.80 12.43 -1.28
C ASN A 345 -18.34 12.76 -1.59
N ASN A 346 -17.51 11.77 -1.88
CA ASN A 346 -16.09 12.00 -2.14
C ASN A 346 -15.75 12.15 -3.63
N SER A 347 -16.74 11.92 -4.50
CA SER A 347 -16.66 12.10 -5.96
C SER A 347 -17.30 13.42 -6.38
N THR A 348 -16.90 14.53 -5.77
CA THR A 348 -17.02 15.86 -6.38
C THR A 348 -15.85 16.69 -5.93
N GLY A 349 -15.03 17.14 -6.88
CA GLY A 349 -14.10 18.23 -6.62
C GLY A 349 -14.86 19.40 -5.97
N GLY A 350 -14.30 19.91 -4.87
CA GLY A 350 -14.79 21.06 -4.14
C GLY A 350 -15.70 20.72 -2.96
N GLY A 351 -15.10 20.72 -1.76
CA GLY A 351 -15.77 21.11 -0.52
C GLY A 351 -16.65 20.07 0.16
N GLY A 352 -16.08 19.30 1.10
CA GLY A 352 -16.88 18.56 2.08
C GLY A 352 -16.18 17.39 2.74
N ASN A 353 -15.27 17.72 3.66
CA ASN A 353 -14.46 16.85 4.51
C ASN A 353 -13.25 16.16 3.81
N PRO A 354 -12.01 16.37 4.28
CA PRO A 354 -10.82 15.88 3.62
C PRO A 354 -10.64 14.37 3.83
N PRO A 355 -9.94 13.68 2.91
CA PRO A 355 -9.31 12.39 3.18
C PRO A 355 -8.71 12.28 4.58
N PRO A 356 -8.82 11.12 5.27
CA PRO A 356 -7.75 10.75 6.19
C PRO A 356 -6.46 10.65 5.35
N PRO A 357 -5.40 11.40 5.63
CA PRO A 357 -4.18 11.25 4.87
C PRO A 357 -3.59 9.86 5.17
N THR A 358 -2.90 9.27 4.18
CA THR A 358 -1.97 8.17 4.45
C THR A 358 -0.85 8.69 5.36
N THR A 359 0.08 7.83 5.78
CA THR A 359 1.21 8.25 6.64
C THR A 359 2.05 9.42 6.07
N SER A 360 1.82 9.83 4.81
CA SER A 360 2.35 11.09 4.26
C SER A 360 1.45 11.77 3.22
N CYS A 361 1.50 13.10 3.10
CA CYS A 361 0.76 13.87 2.10
C CYS A 361 1.56 15.04 1.49
N ILE A 362 1.27 15.40 0.23
CA ILE A 362 1.81 16.62 -0.41
C ILE A 362 0.62 17.54 -0.69
N GLY A 363 0.58 18.69 -0.01
CA GLY A 363 -0.57 19.59 -0.02
C GLY A 363 -0.82 20.28 -1.35
N ASN A 364 0.23 20.60 -2.12
CA ASN A 364 0.14 21.49 -3.29
C ASN A 364 -0.44 22.88 -2.94
N GLY A 365 -0.20 23.33 -1.71
CA GLY A 365 -0.57 24.66 -1.21
C GLY A 365 0.12 25.79 -1.98
N THR A 366 1.19 25.47 -2.72
CA THR A 366 1.83 26.39 -3.66
C THR A 366 1.56 25.99 -5.12
N SER A 367 0.94 26.88 -5.90
CA SER A 367 0.74 26.66 -7.34
C SER A 367 2.06 26.65 -8.12
N SER A 368 2.06 26.13 -9.35
CA SER A 368 3.21 26.17 -10.26
C SER A 368 3.67 27.59 -10.63
N ALA A 369 2.83 28.60 -10.39
CA ALA A 369 3.16 30.01 -10.55
C ALA A 369 3.73 30.64 -9.26
N GLY A 370 3.91 29.87 -8.18
CA GLY A 370 4.42 30.32 -6.89
C GLY A 370 3.37 31.08 -6.06
N THR A 371 2.08 30.89 -6.33
CA THR A 371 1.00 31.53 -5.57
C THR A 371 0.41 30.55 -4.58
N ILE A 372 0.15 31.01 -3.35
CA ILE A 372 -0.57 30.21 -2.35
C ILE A 372 -2.01 29.97 -2.83
N GLN A 373 -2.49 28.74 -2.69
CA GLN A 373 -3.83 28.27 -3.05
C GLN A 373 -4.29 27.23 -2.03
N ALA A 374 -5.58 26.92 -1.97
CA ALA A 374 -6.08 25.84 -1.12
C ALA A 374 -5.33 24.54 -1.39
N ASP A 375 -4.86 23.89 -0.34
CA ASP A 375 -4.16 22.62 -0.46
C ASP A 375 -5.13 21.42 -0.56
N ILE A 376 -4.56 20.22 -0.69
CA ILE A 376 -5.31 18.97 -0.91
C ILE A 376 -6.16 18.53 0.29
N LEU A 377 -5.85 19.06 1.48
CA LEU A 377 -6.56 18.77 2.72
C LEU A 377 -7.73 19.71 2.96
N GLU A 378 -8.01 20.63 2.05
CA GLU A 378 -9.13 21.54 2.17
C GLU A 378 -10.45 20.92 1.67
N PRO A 379 -11.60 21.15 2.34
CA PRO A 379 -11.78 22.07 3.47
C PRO A 379 -11.50 21.41 4.84
N ASN A 380 -10.64 22.01 5.66
CA ASN A 380 -10.40 21.57 7.04
C ASN A 380 -10.44 22.71 8.08
N ASP A 381 -11.04 23.85 7.70
CA ASP A 381 -11.22 25.08 8.51
C ASP A 381 -11.90 24.94 9.89
N VAL A 382 -12.53 23.80 10.19
CA VAL A 382 -13.29 23.58 11.43
C VAL A 382 -13.18 22.14 11.92
N GLN A 383 -13.39 21.92 13.23
CA GLN A 383 -13.36 20.58 13.84
C GLN A 383 -14.24 19.54 13.13
N THR A 384 -15.42 19.92 12.63
CA THR A 384 -16.32 18.98 11.91
C THR A 384 -15.83 18.58 10.53
N SER A 385 -14.88 19.32 9.98
CA SER A 385 -14.21 19.02 8.71
C SER A 385 -12.73 18.69 8.89
N ALA A 386 -12.30 18.34 10.10
CA ALA A 386 -10.89 18.12 10.39
C ALA A 386 -10.30 16.96 9.56
N THR A 387 -9.08 17.15 9.08
CA THR A 387 -8.28 16.11 8.43
C THR A 387 -8.00 14.97 9.42
N GLN A 388 -8.42 13.75 9.11
CA GLN A 388 -8.26 12.62 10.03
C GLN A 388 -6.86 12.03 10.01
N ALA A 389 -6.07 12.22 11.07
CA ALA A 389 -4.77 11.55 11.27
C ALA A 389 -4.95 10.12 11.81
N SER A 390 -5.64 9.27 11.05
CA SER A 390 -6.03 7.91 11.45
C SER A 390 -4.89 6.88 11.42
N MET A 391 -3.78 7.20 10.76
CA MET A 391 -2.53 6.43 10.77
C MET A 391 -1.35 7.34 11.11
N LEU A 392 -0.70 7.10 12.26
CA LEU A 392 0.47 7.86 12.72
C LEU A 392 1.76 7.05 12.54
N PRO A 393 2.89 7.69 12.17
CA PRO A 393 3.07 9.13 11.97
C PRO A 393 2.42 9.63 10.67
N LEU A 394 1.86 10.84 10.74
CA LEU A 394 1.35 11.60 9.60
C LEU A 394 2.41 12.64 9.21
N TYR A 395 2.89 12.59 7.97
CA TYR A 395 3.90 13.52 7.46
C TYR A 395 3.41 14.27 6.22
N CYS A 396 3.02 15.52 6.38
CA CYS A 396 2.55 16.36 5.28
C CYS A 396 3.56 17.46 4.94
N THR A 397 3.63 17.84 3.67
CA THR A 397 4.46 18.94 3.18
C THR A 397 3.70 19.81 2.20
N ASP A 398 4.01 21.10 2.15
CA ASP A 398 3.38 22.05 1.23
C ASP A 398 1.87 22.16 1.48
N LEU A 399 1.48 22.15 2.77
CA LEU A 399 0.15 22.57 3.21
C LEU A 399 0.10 24.10 3.22
N SER A 400 -1.08 24.69 3.23
CA SER A 400 -1.25 26.13 3.10
C SER A 400 -2.38 26.69 3.94
N LEU A 401 -2.08 27.80 4.61
CA LEU A 401 -3.09 28.72 5.12
C LEU A 401 -3.37 29.75 4.01
N HIS A 402 -4.23 29.40 3.07
CA HIS A 402 -4.46 30.06 1.80
C HIS A 402 -5.35 31.32 1.89
N THR A 403 -6.03 31.53 3.03
CA THR A 403 -6.72 32.80 3.36
C THR A 403 -6.33 33.32 4.74
N THR A 404 -6.62 34.58 5.07
CA THR A 404 -6.26 35.15 6.38
C THR A 404 -7.09 34.62 7.56
N ASN A 405 -8.15 33.84 7.29
CA ASN A 405 -8.99 33.20 8.30
C ASN A 405 -8.94 31.67 8.19
N ASP A 406 -8.02 31.16 7.38
CA ASP A 406 -7.81 29.74 7.19
C ASP A 406 -7.22 29.13 8.46
N VAL A 407 -7.77 27.98 8.87
CA VAL A 407 -7.34 27.22 10.05
C VAL A 407 -7.40 25.73 9.75
N ASP A 408 -6.25 25.09 9.61
CA ASP A 408 -6.22 23.65 9.37
C ASP A 408 -6.49 22.86 10.66
N TYR A 409 -7.60 22.12 10.72
CA TYR A 409 -7.87 21.17 11.81
C TYR A 409 -7.43 19.75 11.44
N PHE A 410 -6.74 19.08 12.37
CA PHE A 410 -6.38 17.66 12.31
C PHE A 410 -7.03 16.88 13.47
N GLU A 411 -7.77 15.82 13.17
CA GLU A 411 -8.34 14.91 14.17
C GLU A 411 -7.37 13.79 14.52
N ILE A 412 -7.05 13.62 15.81
CA ILE A 412 -6.18 12.56 16.31
C ILE A 412 -6.93 11.71 17.33
N GLN A 413 -6.99 10.40 17.09
CA GLN A 413 -7.48 9.43 18.07
C GLN A 413 -6.34 9.04 19.02
N MET A 414 -6.39 9.58 20.24
CA MET A 414 -5.41 9.26 21.26
C MET A 414 -5.77 7.98 22.02
N ILE A 415 -4.73 7.19 22.32
CA ILE A 415 -4.81 5.96 23.13
C ILE A 415 -4.10 6.21 24.46
N THR A 416 -4.75 5.83 25.56
CA THR A 416 -4.22 5.98 26.92
C THR A 416 -2.82 5.39 27.09
N GLY A 417 -1.93 6.13 27.75
CA GLY A 417 -0.54 5.74 28.01
C GLY A 417 0.44 6.05 26.86
N VAL A 418 -0.04 6.50 25.70
CA VAL A 418 0.81 6.89 24.56
C VAL A 418 1.09 8.40 24.59
N THR A 419 2.34 8.79 24.30
CA THR A 419 2.71 10.20 24.10
C THR A 419 2.69 10.52 22.61
N TYR A 420 1.94 11.55 22.25
CA TYR A 420 1.80 12.05 20.88
C TYR A 420 2.62 13.32 20.71
N TYR A 421 3.18 13.51 19.53
CA TYR A 421 4.00 14.66 19.16
C TYR A 421 3.47 15.30 17.88
N VAL A 422 3.47 16.64 17.85
CA VAL A 422 3.14 17.45 16.68
C VAL A 422 4.32 18.36 16.42
N ASN A 423 4.76 18.42 15.17
CA ASN A 423 5.83 19.30 14.72
C ASN A 423 5.41 19.94 13.39
N ILE A 424 5.44 21.27 13.35
CA ILE A 424 5.04 22.08 12.20
C ILE A 424 6.25 22.92 11.83
N THR A 425 6.60 22.98 10.55
CA THR A 425 7.78 23.72 10.07
C THR A 425 7.40 24.71 8.99
N PHE A 426 7.82 25.96 9.13
CA PHE A 426 7.44 27.02 8.20
C PHE A 426 8.52 28.11 8.16
N ILE A 427 8.37 29.09 7.28
CA ILE A 427 9.28 30.23 7.22
C ILE A 427 8.69 31.38 8.03
N HIS A 428 9.22 31.63 9.24
CA HIS A 428 8.73 32.69 10.13
C HIS A 428 8.93 34.10 9.56
N ALA A 429 9.88 34.26 8.63
CA ALA A 429 10.11 35.53 7.95
C ALA A 429 8.96 35.94 7.01
N THR A 430 8.11 35.00 6.58
CA THR A 430 7.01 35.26 5.63
C THR A 430 5.64 35.31 6.30
N ALA A 431 5.41 34.52 7.34
CA ALA A 431 4.27 34.64 8.25
C ALA A 431 4.56 33.98 9.60
N ASP A 432 3.68 34.20 10.56
CA ASP A 432 3.75 33.63 11.91
C ASP A 432 2.64 32.59 12.06
N ILE A 433 3.00 31.32 12.24
CA ILE A 433 2.05 30.20 12.35
C ILE A 433 2.11 29.68 13.77
N ASP A 434 0.95 29.62 14.40
CA ASP A 434 0.74 29.08 15.74
C ASP A 434 -0.05 27.77 15.63
N ALA A 435 -0.03 26.98 16.70
CA ALA A 435 -0.82 25.77 16.81
C ALA A 435 -1.47 25.60 18.19
N GLY A 436 -2.70 25.09 18.18
CA GLY A 436 -3.45 24.66 19.35
C GLY A 436 -3.68 23.16 19.38
N TRP A 437 -3.96 22.62 20.56
CA TRP A 437 -4.37 21.23 20.73
C TRP A 437 -5.45 21.13 21.81
N ASP A 438 -6.64 20.72 21.39
CA ASP A 438 -7.82 20.59 22.24
C ASP A 438 -8.41 19.18 22.20
N THR A 439 -9.22 18.84 23.21
CA THR A 439 -10.09 17.65 23.16
C THR A 439 -11.33 17.90 22.29
N ILE A 440 -12.07 16.84 21.94
CA ILE A 440 -13.40 16.91 21.29
C ILE A 440 -14.40 17.86 21.97
N ASN A 441 -14.25 18.14 23.27
CA ASN A 441 -15.14 19.06 24.00
C ASN A 441 -14.59 20.51 24.08
N GLY A 442 -13.49 20.81 23.39
CA GLY A 442 -12.82 22.11 23.43
C GLY A 442 -12.01 22.39 24.70
N SER A 443 -11.69 21.36 25.49
CA SER A 443 -10.76 21.50 26.62
C SER A 443 -9.31 21.52 26.13
N PHE A 444 -8.57 22.54 26.56
CA PHE A 444 -7.14 22.74 26.27
C PHE A 444 -6.25 21.58 26.72
N LEU A 445 -5.36 21.14 25.83
CA LEU A 445 -4.29 20.18 26.10
C LEU A 445 -2.91 20.83 26.01
N ALA A 446 -2.60 21.48 24.89
CA ALA A 446 -1.32 22.12 24.61
C ALA A 446 -1.47 23.23 23.55
N SER A 447 -0.46 24.10 23.43
CA SER A 447 -0.31 25.04 22.31
C SER A 447 1.17 25.35 22.08
N SER A 448 1.47 25.90 20.91
CA SER A 448 2.79 26.41 20.55
C SER A 448 2.60 27.68 19.71
N GLY A 449 3.36 28.72 20.03
CA GLY A 449 3.36 29.99 19.29
C GLY A 449 4.70 30.69 19.45
N GLY A 450 5.71 30.11 18.84
CA GLY A 450 7.10 30.53 18.90
C GLY A 450 7.39 31.74 18.00
N LEU A 451 8.65 32.16 17.99
CA LEU A 451 9.16 33.23 17.10
C LEU A 451 10.18 32.68 16.09
N GLY A 452 10.09 31.38 15.82
CA GLY A 452 11.03 30.63 15.00
C GLY A 452 10.32 29.89 13.87
N ASN A 453 11.09 29.14 13.07
CA ASN A 453 10.57 28.42 11.90
C ASN A 453 9.85 27.10 12.25
N SER A 454 9.43 26.90 13.50
CA SER A 454 8.80 25.65 13.92
C SER A 454 7.95 25.77 15.17
N GLU A 455 6.80 25.12 15.16
CA GLU A 455 5.94 24.89 16.32
C GLU A 455 5.98 23.42 16.75
N GLN A 456 6.08 23.17 18.05
CA GLN A 456 6.23 21.82 18.60
C GLN A 456 5.36 21.62 19.85
N MET A 457 4.58 20.54 19.86
CA MET A 457 3.74 20.16 20.99
C MET A 457 3.88 18.67 21.31
N SER A 458 3.67 18.31 22.58
CA SER A 458 3.62 16.92 23.02
C SER A 458 2.54 16.72 24.07
N VAL A 459 1.75 15.65 23.95
CA VAL A 459 0.68 15.31 24.90
C VAL A 459 0.76 13.83 25.27
N LEU A 460 0.79 13.54 26.57
CA LEU A 460 0.58 12.19 27.11
C LEU A 460 -0.92 11.94 27.27
N ALA A 461 -1.46 10.98 26.54
CA ALA A 461 -2.86 10.62 26.63
C ALA A 461 -3.17 9.89 27.94
N THR A 462 -4.05 10.45 28.77
CA THR A 462 -4.49 9.82 30.04
C THR A 462 -5.75 8.97 29.89
N GLN A 463 -6.38 8.99 28.71
CA GLN A 463 -7.59 8.26 28.36
C GLN A 463 -7.67 8.09 26.84
N ASN A 464 -8.49 7.15 26.37
CA ASN A 464 -8.81 7.04 24.94
C ASN A 464 -9.78 8.16 24.56
N ILE A 465 -9.37 9.08 23.69
CA ILE A 465 -10.14 10.28 23.37
C ILE A 465 -9.79 10.83 21.98
N THR A 466 -10.79 11.38 21.28
CA THR A 466 -10.58 12.18 20.07
C THR A 466 -10.15 13.59 20.44
N THR A 467 -9.09 14.06 19.80
CA THR A 467 -8.50 15.39 19.99
C THR A 467 -8.30 16.07 18.65
N TYR A 468 -8.14 17.39 18.67
CA TYR A 468 -7.98 18.21 17.48
C TYR A 468 -6.74 19.09 17.64
N VAL A 469 -5.91 19.12 16.61
CA VAL A 469 -4.84 20.10 16.46
C VAL A 469 -5.32 21.13 15.46
N ASP A 470 -5.27 22.41 15.81
CA ASP A 470 -5.57 23.52 14.93
C ASP A 470 -4.28 24.28 14.60
N VAL A 471 -4.02 24.51 13.31
CA VAL A 471 -2.86 25.28 12.82
C VAL A 471 -3.38 26.56 12.18
N PHE A 472 -2.86 27.71 12.58
CA PHE A 472 -3.43 29.00 12.17
C PHE A 472 -2.40 30.13 12.12
N LEU A 473 -2.73 31.20 11.40
CA LEU A 473 -1.90 32.41 11.34
C LEU A 473 -2.06 33.27 12.61
N TYR A 474 -0.96 33.71 13.21
CA TYR A 474 -0.97 34.65 14.33
C TYR A 474 -1.37 36.06 13.87
N GLN A 475 -2.48 36.55 14.45
CA GLN A 475 -3.10 37.82 14.05
C GLN A 475 -2.31 39.08 14.44
N GLY A 476 -1.30 38.97 15.31
CA GLY A 476 -0.43 40.09 15.70
C GLY A 476 0.72 40.34 14.73
N PHE A 477 0.93 39.46 13.75
CA PHE A 477 1.93 39.65 12.70
C PHE A 477 1.46 40.76 11.75
N THR A 478 2.30 41.77 11.53
CA THR A 478 1.89 43.07 10.95
C THR A 478 1.36 43.02 9.52
N THR A 479 1.46 41.85 8.86
CA THR A 479 0.77 41.51 7.61
C THR A 479 0.56 39.98 7.56
N PRO A 480 -0.62 39.44 7.93
CA PRO A 480 -0.90 38.02 7.71
C PRO A 480 -0.89 37.76 6.20
N ASN A 481 0.21 37.25 5.69
CA ASN A 481 0.27 36.75 4.33
C ASN A 481 -0.13 35.28 4.38
N PRO A 482 -0.94 34.80 3.42
CA PRO A 482 -1.08 33.37 3.18
C PRO A 482 0.30 32.70 3.16
N ASN A 483 0.43 31.55 3.79
CA ASN A 483 1.72 30.88 3.98
C ASN A 483 1.60 29.38 3.77
N THR A 484 2.74 28.71 3.53
CA THR A 484 2.84 27.25 3.49
C THR A 484 3.67 26.70 4.64
N TYR A 485 3.40 25.45 5.00
CA TYR A 485 4.09 24.73 6.06
C TYR A 485 4.21 23.22 5.80
#